data_AF-A0A6V7IJP9-F1
#
_entry.id   AF-A0A6V7IJP9-F1
#
_cell.length_a   1.000
_cell.length_b   1.000
_cell.length_c   1.000
_cell.angle_alpha   90.00
_cell.angle_beta   90.00
_cell.angle_gamma   90.00
#
_symmetry.space_group_name_H-M   'P 1'
#
loop_
_entity.id
_entity.type
_entity.pdbx_description
1 polymer ?
#
loop_
_entity_poly.entity_id
_entity_poly.type
_entity_poly.pdbx_seq_one_letter_code
_entity_poly.pdbx_strand_id
1 'polypeptide(L)' 'LEIKPSNIRIWIHNRDMAKLQQVLWDGHGSKLKCEISNNPRVRKFLEATPFIM' A
#
# COMPACT_ATOMS: atom_id res chain seq x y z
N LEU A 1 -6.02 -5.31 -13.58
CA LEU A 1 -5.19 -4.09 -13.62
C LEU A 1 -3.78 -4.48 -13.18
N GLU A 2 -2.74 -4.19 -13.96
CA GLU A 2 -1.39 -4.58 -13.58
C GLU A 2 -0.86 -3.64 -12.47
N ILE A 3 -0.91 -4.08 -11.21
CA ILE A 3 -0.36 -3.31 -10.09
C ILE A 3 1.18 -3.38 -10.13
N LYS A 4 1.80 -2.33 -10.67
CA LYS A 4 3.26 -2.14 -10.70
C LYS A 4 3.76 -1.46 -9.42
N PRO A 5 4.94 -1.84 -8.90
CA PRO A 5 5.54 -1.22 -7.71
C PRO A 5 5.77 0.29 -7.88
N SER A 6 6.06 0.76 -9.10
CA SER A 6 6.20 2.18 -9.40
C SER A 6 4.93 2.99 -9.12
N ASN A 7 3.75 2.44 -9.42
CA ASN A 7 2.47 3.09 -9.14
C ASN A 7 2.17 3.13 -7.64
N ILE A 8 2.54 2.07 -6.91
CA ILE A 8 2.40 2.02 -5.45
C ILE A 8 3.19 3.15 -4.80
N ARG A 9 4.44 3.39 -5.25
CA ARG A 9 5.25 4.53 -4.77
C ARG A 9 4.58 5.87 -5.00
N ILE A 10 4.00 6.06 -6.18
CA ILE A 10 3.25 7.28 -6.51
C ILE A 10 2.05 7.44 -5.56
N TRP A 11 1.28 6.39 -5.29
CA TRP A 11 0.14 6.45 -4.38
C TRP A 11 0.56 6.67 -2.93
N ILE A 12 1.66 6.06 -2.48
CA ILE A 12 2.24 6.29 -1.16
C ILE A 12 2.67 7.76 -1.01
N HIS A 13 3.33 8.31 -2.04
CA HIS A 13 3.76 9.70 -2.06
C HIS A 13 2.58 10.68 -2.08
N ASN A 14 1.57 10.39 -2.91
CA ASN A 14 0.33 11.17 -3.00
C ASN A 14 -0.60 10.97 -1.80
N ARG A 15 -0.30 10.00 -0.90
CA ARG A 15 -1.13 9.63 0.25
C ARG A 15 -2.52 9.14 -0.18
N ASP A 16 -2.59 8.47 -1.33
CA ASP A 16 -3.81 7.92 -1.92
C ASP A 16 -4.23 6.63 -1.21
N MET A 17 -4.78 6.78 0.00
CA MET A 17 -5.20 5.65 0.84
C MET A 17 -6.25 4.77 0.15
N ALA A 18 -7.14 5.35 -0.65
CA ALA A 18 -8.18 4.60 -1.38
C ALA A 18 -7.57 3.62 -2.39
N LYS A 19 -6.57 4.06 -3.16
CA LYS A 19 -5.83 3.18 -4.08
C LYS A 19 -5.04 2.12 -3.31
N LEU A 20 -4.38 2.49 -2.21
CA LEU A 20 -3.64 1.54 -1.38
C LEU A 20 -4.57 0.48 -0.76
N GLN A 21 -5.78 0.84 -0.33
CA GLN A 21 -6.82 -0.11 0.10
C GLN A 21 -7.29 -1.01 -1.03
N GLN A 22 -7.49 -0.46 -2.23
CA GLN A 22 -7.90 -1.25 -3.38
C GLN A 22 -6.82 -2.28 -3.75
N VAL A 23 -5.54 -1.90 -3.72
CA VAL A 23 -4.40 -2.82 -3.92
C VAL A 23 -4.36 -3.93 -2.87
N LEU A 24 -4.70 -3.60 -1.63
CA LEU A 24 -4.84 -4.59 -0.56
C LEU A 24 -5.99 -5.57 -0.87
N TRP A 25 -7.17 -5.08 -1.24
CA TRP A 25 -8.32 -5.91 -1.62
C TRP A 25 -8.08 -6.76 -2.87
N ASP A 26 -7.27 -6.28 -3.80
CA ASP A 26 -6.87 -7.00 -5.02
C ASP A 26 -5.88 -8.16 -4.72
N GLY A 27 -5.48 -8.34 -3.45
CA GLY A 27 -4.55 -9.39 -3.02
C GLY A 27 -3.08 -9.02 -3.21
N HIS A 28 -2.78 -7.76 -3.53
CA HIS A 28 -1.42 -7.25 -3.72
C HIS A 28 -0.83 -6.61 -2.44
N GLY A 29 -1.39 -6.91 -1.25
CA GLY A 29 -0.90 -6.43 0.04
C GLY A 29 0.59 -6.70 0.31
N SER A 30 1.13 -7.82 -0.20
CA SER A 30 2.56 -8.13 -0.07
C SER A 30 3.47 -7.10 -0.76
N LYS A 31 3.02 -6.49 -1.86
CA LYS A 31 3.77 -5.42 -2.55
C LYS A 31 3.77 -4.12 -1.75
N LEU A 32 2.71 -3.86 -0.99
CA LEU A 32 2.63 -2.73 -0.07
C LEU A 32 3.59 -2.91 1.11
N LYS A 33 3.71 -4.14 1.63
CA LYS A 33 4.59 -4.46 2.77
C LYS A 33 6.08 -4.23 2.51
N CYS A 34 6.53 -4.34 1.25
CA CYS A 34 7.91 -4.02 0.86
C CYS A 34 8.19 -2.52 0.74
N GLU A 35 7.16 -1.68 0.76
CA GLU A 35 7.31 -0.24 0.59
C GLU A 35 7.31 0.48 1.93
N ILE A 36 8.04 1.59 2.00
CA ILE A 36 8.26 2.34 3.22
C ILE A 36 7.81 3.78 2.97
N SER A 37 7.02 4.34 3.89
CA SER A 37 6.57 5.73 3.80
C SER A 37 7.02 6.52 5.01
N ASN A 38 7.45 7.76 4.77
CA ASN A 38 7.75 8.71 5.84
C ASN A 38 6.49 9.25 6.52
N ASN A 39 5.31 9.02 5.93
CA ASN A 39 4.06 9.47 6.52
C ASN A 39 3.57 8.45 7.58
N PRO A 40 3.36 8.85 8.84
CA PRO A 40 2.93 7.93 9.90
C PRO A 40 1.57 7.27 9.65
N ARG A 41 0.67 7.92 8.89
CA ARG A 41 -0.64 7.37 8.53
C ARG A 41 -0.52 6.25 7.51
N VAL A 42 0.26 6.46 6.46
CA VAL A 42 0.55 5.44 5.44
C VAL A 42 1.36 4.32 6.06
N ARG A 43 2.36 4.64 6.88
CA ARG A 43 3.15 3.64 7.61
C ARG A 43 2.28 2.77 8.51
N LYS A 44 1.36 3.34 9.31
CA LYS A 44 0.38 2.54 10.07
C LYS A 44 -0.49 1.66 9.17
N PHE A 45 -0.90 2.16 8.01
CA PHE A 45 -1.65 1.36 7.04
C PHE A 45 -0.82 0.17 6.55
N LEU A 46 0.43 0.41 6.12
CA LEU A 46 1.39 -0.60 5.66
C LEU A 46 1.73 -1.62 6.77
N GLU A 47 1.91 -1.17 8.01
CA GLU A 47 2.13 -2.03 9.20
C GLU A 47 0.87 -2.78 9.63
N ALA A 48 -0.34 -2.25 9.35
CA ALA A 48 -1.63 -2.93 9.54
C ALA A 48 -2.02 -3.83 8.36
N THR A 49 -1.25 -3.79 7.27
CA THR A 49 -1.38 -4.69 6.12
C THR A 49 -1.01 -6.18 6.37
N PRO A 50 -0.78 -6.72 7.59
CA PRO A 50 -0.51 -8.15 7.76
C PRO A 50 -1.43 -8.87 8.78
N PHE A 51 -2.72 -9.09 8.49
CA PHE A 51 -3.57 -9.93 9.37
C PHE A 51 -4.79 -10.64 8.73
N ILE A 52 -4.98 -10.57 7.40
CA ILE A 52 -5.99 -11.40 6.71
C ILE A 52 -5.25 -12.57 6.07
N MET A 53 -4.90 -13.56 6.88
CA MET A 53 -4.67 -14.94 6.48
C MET A 53 -5.38 -15.82 7.50
#